data_AF-A0AA39KAT0-F1
#
_entry.id   AF-A0AA39KAT0-F1
#
_cell.length_a   1.000
_cell.length_b   1.000
_cell.length_c   1.000
_cell.angle_alpha   90.00
_cell.angle_beta   90.00
_cell.angle_gamma   90.00
#
_symmetry.space_group_name_H-M   'P 1'
#
loop_
_entity.id
_entity.type
_entity.pdbx_description
1 polymer ?
#
loop_
_entity_poly.entity_id
_entity_poly.type
_entity_poly.pdbx_seq_one_letter_code
_entity_poly.pdbx_strand_id
1 'polypeptide(L)'
;MLGTSYSLDTPSLSSLLEDCISSNYDLGTAYGRLRTVWNTDNHSTIQDELCRREENDREERRKALVGNRIVYPWLQPRFVWDLYSNRVVPRWIADSDKPPQPISHAWMDEKDRINVWTPINEREWPVPIPKDVNLNLVRIEMLNLGVEYTWLDVLCLRQEGGLKEDLRAEEWRLDVPTIGSVYESADQVVIYLSGLGKPLSLKAGDFDSDRCWFRRAWTLQEIGMWNRIIAGDTPDGPMYAEPIDEDGNYKTEILTIFHRQLEAVKSVRGLFGALENMRNRVSTNPVDKVAGLAFPLRPTTIPAYHESESLEDAWTALVNAMHPWMRVYFLFLYPDIGRGCKKWRPTWEQVMTGPLPANADWLGSVDHDDSTHVDWYEGPCIEKGLVQGLDVGSEGGDRYGELVVDGVDGMAHTFKILVTHQFPIPKDTYAMLGTHAQDYGNTIRDPQYWAIGRRLPEERFEKASVFIMNDLQEVKRLPRTWKLLWSLVIFLFNVYIKGTTYSFLRTTDPGLQYA
;
A
#
# COMPACT_ATOMS: atom_id res chain seq x y z
N MET A 1 -26.21 32.19 -10.67
CA MET A 1 -24.79 32.51 -10.37
C MET A 1 -23.95 32.06 -11.57
N LEU A 2 -22.60 32.02 -11.50
CA LEU A 2 -21.83 31.43 -12.60
C LEU A 2 -22.22 29.95 -12.79
N GLY A 3 -22.68 29.60 -13.99
CA GLY A 3 -23.11 28.23 -14.34
C GLY A 3 -24.47 27.79 -13.78
N THR A 4 -25.25 28.66 -13.14
CA THR A 4 -26.52 28.29 -12.48
C THR A 4 -27.64 29.32 -12.69
N SER A 5 -28.89 28.85 -12.63
CA SER A 5 -30.11 29.66 -12.79
C SER A 5 -30.41 30.63 -11.64
N TYR A 6 -29.75 30.49 -10.48
CA TYR A 6 -30.03 31.26 -9.26
C TYR A 6 -29.71 32.76 -9.40
N SER A 7 -30.63 33.64 -9.00
CA SER A 7 -30.39 35.08 -8.81
C SER A 7 -30.01 35.39 -7.35
N LEU A 8 -29.60 36.63 -7.05
CA LEU A 8 -29.32 37.08 -5.67
C LEU A 8 -30.57 37.06 -4.77
N ASP A 9 -31.76 37.09 -5.36
CA ASP A 9 -33.06 36.99 -4.69
C ASP A 9 -33.38 35.55 -4.22
N THR A 10 -32.51 34.58 -4.51
CA THR A 10 -32.66 33.19 -4.05
C THR A 10 -32.51 33.13 -2.53
N PRO A 11 -33.48 32.55 -1.79
CA PRO A 11 -33.40 32.45 -0.33
C PRO A 11 -32.10 31.81 0.16
N SER A 12 -31.62 32.28 1.31
CA SER A 12 -30.33 31.95 1.94
C SER A 12 -29.05 32.36 1.17
N LEU A 13 -29.10 32.63 -0.14
CA LEU A 13 -27.89 32.93 -0.92
C LEU A 13 -27.21 34.24 -0.49
N SER A 14 -27.98 35.28 -0.17
CA SER A 14 -27.42 36.56 0.34
C SER A 14 -26.64 36.32 1.64
N SER A 15 -27.22 35.61 2.61
CA SER A 15 -26.57 35.29 3.90
C SER A 15 -25.26 34.50 3.72
N LEU A 16 -25.21 33.53 2.80
CA LEU A 16 -23.99 32.77 2.52
C LEU A 16 -22.89 33.63 1.87
N LEU A 17 -23.26 34.64 1.08
CA LEU A 17 -22.32 35.59 0.49
C LEU A 17 -21.86 36.63 1.51
N GLU A 18 -22.77 37.10 2.38
CA GLU A 18 -22.48 37.99 3.51
C GLU A 18 -21.55 37.32 4.53
N ASP A 19 -21.71 36.02 4.81
CA ASP A 19 -20.78 35.21 5.60
C ASP A 19 -19.39 35.13 4.96
N CYS A 20 -19.31 34.94 3.63
CA CYS A 20 -18.03 34.90 2.91
C CYS A 20 -17.32 36.27 2.91
N ILE A 21 -18.08 37.37 2.77
CA ILE A 21 -17.57 38.74 2.87
C ILE A 21 -17.09 39.02 4.30
N SER A 22 -17.86 38.63 5.31
CA SER A 22 -17.51 38.78 6.73
C SER A 22 -16.28 37.95 7.13
N SER A 23 -16.07 36.81 6.46
CA SER A 23 -14.87 35.96 6.57
C SER A 23 -13.67 36.50 5.76
N ASN A 24 -13.84 37.62 5.03
CA ASN A 24 -12.84 38.20 4.13
C ASN A 24 -12.31 37.22 3.06
N TYR A 25 -13.16 36.31 2.57
CA TYR A 25 -12.81 35.36 1.52
C TYR A 25 -12.73 36.04 0.16
N ASP A 26 -11.73 35.67 -0.65
CA ASP A 26 -11.68 36.08 -2.05
C ASP A 26 -12.66 35.28 -2.91
N LEU A 27 -12.90 35.75 -4.15
CA LEU A 27 -13.84 35.12 -5.08
C LEU A 27 -13.50 33.65 -5.37
N GLY A 28 -12.22 33.26 -5.35
CA GLY A 28 -11.80 31.87 -5.53
C GLY A 28 -12.22 31.02 -4.33
N THR A 29 -11.91 31.47 -3.11
CA THR A 29 -12.28 30.76 -1.88
C THR A 29 -13.80 30.64 -1.72
N ALA A 30 -14.54 31.74 -1.94
CA ALA A 30 -16.00 31.75 -1.88
C ALA A 30 -16.64 30.87 -2.97
N TYR A 31 -16.09 30.87 -4.19
CA TYR A 31 -16.54 29.98 -5.27
C TYR A 31 -16.27 28.51 -4.91
N GLY A 32 -15.05 28.15 -4.52
CA GLY A 32 -14.68 26.78 -4.14
C GLY A 32 -15.51 26.22 -2.97
N ARG A 33 -15.79 27.04 -1.95
CA ARG A 33 -16.61 26.66 -0.78
C ARG A 33 -18.07 26.38 -1.10
N LEU A 34 -18.63 27.05 -2.10
CA LEU A 34 -20.07 26.99 -2.39
C LEU A 34 -20.41 26.18 -3.66
N ARG A 35 -19.44 25.91 -4.53
CA ARG A 35 -19.63 25.27 -5.85
C ARG A 35 -20.36 23.92 -5.80
N THR A 36 -20.07 23.10 -4.80
CA THR A 36 -20.65 21.76 -4.61
C THR A 36 -22.05 21.79 -3.99
N VAL A 37 -22.36 22.82 -3.21
CA VAL A 37 -23.63 22.97 -2.49
C VAL A 37 -24.65 23.88 -3.19
N TRP A 38 -24.27 24.63 -4.23
CA TRP A 38 -25.23 25.47 -4.98
C TRP A 38 -26.37 24.68 -5.62
N ASN A 39 -26.12 23.45 -6.08
CA ASN A 39 -27.11 22.64 -6.81
C ASN A 39 -27.97 21.75 -5.89
N THR A 40 -27.93 21.92 -4.57
CA THR A 40 -28.79 21.15 -3.65
C THR A 40 -30.22 21.68 -3.65
N ASP A 41 -31.22 20.78 -3.69
CA ASP A 41 -32.65 21.12 -3.79
C ASP A 41 -33.21 21.96 -2.61
N ASN A 42 -32.49 22.06 -1.49
CA ASN A 42 -32.94 22.82 -0.31
C ASN A 42 -31.89 23.85 0.16
N HIS A 43 -32.02 25.09 -0.32
CA HIS A 43 -31.09 26.18 0.01
C HIS A 43 -31.10 26.59 1.50
N SER A 44 -32.16 26.27 2.26
CA SER A 44 -32.25 26.61 3.67
C SER A 44 -31.27 25.83 4.55
N THR A 45 -30.83 24.64 4.11
CA THR A 45 -29.97 23.74 4.89
C THR A 45 -28.50 23.72 4.46
N ILE A 46 -28.07 24.61 3.54
CA ILE A 46 -26.69 24.62 3.02
C ILE A 46 -25.67 24.87 4.15
N GLN A 47 -25.95 25.79 5.07
CA GLN A 47 -25.06 26.10 6.19
C GLN A 47 -24.97 24.94 7.19
N ASP A 48 -26.11 24.35 7.56
CA ASP A 48 -26.17 23.17 8.43
C ASP A 48 -25.44 21.97 7.82
N GLU A 49 -25.58 21.74 6.51
CA GLU A 49 -24.92 20.66 5.78
C GLU A 49 -23.40 20.85 5.73
N LEU A 50 -22.91 22.09 5.53
CA LEU A 50 -21.48 22.39 5.60
C LEU A 50 -20.94 22.15 7.02
N CYS A 51 -21.61 22.64 8.05
CA CYS A 51 -21.24 22.40 9.45
C CYS A 51 -21.23 20.90 9.80
N ARG A 52 -22.21 20.14 9.31
CA ARG A 52 -22.30 18.67 9.49
C ARG A 52 -21.14 17.95 8.81
N ARG A 53 -20.73 18.37 7.60
CA ARG A 53 -19.57 17.79 6.89
C ARG A 53 -18.25 18.09 7.59
N GLU A 54 -18.06 19.31 8.08
CA GLU A 54 -16.87 19.70 8.84
C GLU A 54 -16.70 18.87 10.12
N GLU A 55 -17.77 18.72 10.91
CA GLU A 55 -17.71 17.95 12.16
C GLU A 55 -17.54 16.44 11.91
N ASN A 56 -18.12 15.90 10.83
CA ASN A 56 -17.87 14.51 10.44
C ASN A 56 -16.40 14.27 10.07
N ASP A 57 -15.79 15.14 9.25
CA ASP A 57 -14.36 15.03 8.88
C ASP A 57 -13.45 15.16 10.11
N ARG A 58 -13.75 16.11 11.01
CA ARG A 58 -13.07 16.28 12.29
C ARG A 58 -13.15 15.01 13.16
N GLU A 59 -14.34 14.42 13.26
CA GLU A 59 -14.59 13.22 14.06
C GLU A 59 -13.99 11.94 13.45
N GLU A 60 -13.99 11.80 12.12
CA GLU A 60 -13.29 10.73 11.41
C GLU A 60 -11.77 10.82 11.63
N ARG A 61 -11.17 12.01 11.49
CA ARG A 61 -9.74 12.23 11.74
C ARG A 61 -9.38 11.98 13.21
N ARG A 62 -10.25 12.35 14.15
CA ARG A 62 -10.09 12.05 15.59
C ARG A 62 -10.19 10.55 15.89
N LYS A 63 -11.02 9.81 15.18
CA LYS A 63 -11.14 8.34 15.29
C LYS A 63 -10.00 7.59 14.59
N ALA A 64 -9.46 8.13 13.51
CA ALA A 64 -8.44 7.48 12.69
C ALA A 64 -7.11 7.27 13.42
N LEU A 65 -6.81 8.04 14.47
CA LEU A 65 -5.56 7.98 15.23
C LEU A 65 -5.82 7.56 16.69
N VAL A 66 -5.37 6.35 17.06
CA VAL A 66 -5.50 5.80 18.42
C VAL A 66 -4.10 5.63 19.02
N GLY A 67 -3.77 6.47 20.00
CA GLY A 67 -2.39 6.59 20.48
C GLY A 67 -1.46 7.07 19.36
N ASN A 68 -0.42 6.30 19.06
CA ASN A 68 0.50 6.59 17.94
C ASN A 68 0.19 5.77 16.67
N ARG A 69 -0.91 5.00 16.65
CA ARG A 69 -1.27 4.08 15.55
C ARG A 69 -2.46 4.62 14.76
N ILE A 70 -2.39 4.58 13.44
CA ILE A 70 -3.50 4.97 12.56
C ILE A 70 -4.37 3.74 12.32
N VAL A 71 -5.56 3.69 12.92
CA VAL A 71 -6.50 2.58 12.82
C VAL A 71 -7.40 2.64 11.57
N TYR A 72 -7.33 3.74 10.81
CA TYR A 72 -8.03 3.88 9.53
C TYR A 72 -7.07 4.42 8.43
N PRO A 73 -6.32 3.54 7.74
CA PRO A 73 -5.36 3.95 6.70
C PRO A 73 -6.00 4.62 5.49
N TRP A 74 -7.25 4.24 5.16
CA TRP A 74 -8.00 4.69 3.98
C TRP A 74 -8.67 6.05 4.15
N LEU A 75 -8.14 6.86 5.06
CA LEU A 75 -8.59 8.21 5.34
C LEU A 75 -8.43 9.09 4.09
N GLN A 76 -9.46 9.87 3.78
CA GLN A 76 -9.44 10.85 2.71
C GLN A 76 -8.45 12.00 3.04
N PRO A 77 -7.75 12.58 2.04
CA PRO A 77 -6.81 13.67 2.30
C PRO A 77 -7.50 14.87 2.93
N ARG A 78 -6.81 15.64 3.79
CA ARG A 78 -7.40 16.79 4.49
C ARG A 78 -7.80 17.92 3.55
N PHE A 79 -6.93 18.21 2.59
CA PHE A 79 -7.14 19.24 1.57
C PHE A 79 -6.97 18.67 0.16
N VAL A 80 -7.62 19.31 -0.82
CA VAL A 80 -7.49 19.05 -2.26
C VAL A 80 -7.41 20.38 -3.00
N TRP A 81 -6.75 20.43 -4.15
CA TRP A 81 -6.72 21.61 -5.02
C TRP A 81 -7.91 21.53 -6.00
N ASP A 82 -8.93 22.36 -5.79
CA ASP A 82 -10.01 22.55 -6.76
C ASP A 82 -9.46 23.39 -7.92
N LEU A 83 -9.39 22.78 -9.09
CA LEU A 83 -8.84 23.40 -10.29
C LEU A 83 -9.79 24.45 -10.87
N TYR A 84 -11.08 24.44 -10.54
CA TYR A 84 -12.00 25.48 -11.02
C TYR A 84 -11.86 26.78 -10.22
N SER A 85 -11.90 26.76 -8.89
CA SER A 85 -11.56 27.94 -8.05
C SER A 85 -10.09 28.35 -8.10
N ASN A 86 -9.20 27.41 -8.44
CA ASN A 86 -7.76 27.52 -8.23
C ASN A 86 -7.40 27.72 -6.75
N ARG A 87 -8.08 27.02 -5.84
CA ARG A 87 -7.82 27.05 -4.39
C ARG A 87 -7.60 25.64 -3.83
N VAL A 88 -6.75 25.56 -2.82
CA VAL A 88 -6.68 24.42 -1.91
C VAL A 88 -7.84 24.55 -0.93
N VAL A 89 -8.67 23.52 -0.88
CA VAL A 89 -9.94 23.49 -0.13
C VAL A 89 -9.99 22.24 0.74
N PRO A 90 -10.64 22.29 1.93
CA PRO A 90 -10.88 21.08 2.72
C PRO A 90 -11.65 20.02 1.92
N ARG A 91 -11.27 18.75 2.04
CA ARG A 91 -11.89 17.66 1.26
C ARG A 91 -13.39 17.51 1.53
N TRP A 92 -13.86 17.88 2.72
CA TRP A 92 -15.27 17.81 3.11
C TRP A 92 -16.19 18.84 2.41
N ILE A 93 -15.64 19.89 1.77
CA ILE A 93 -16.42 20.77 0.85
C ILE A 93 -16.32 20.34 -0.62
N ALA A 94 -15.40 19.44 -0.98
CA ALA A 94 -15.30 18.91 -2.33
C ALA A 94 -16.45 17.91 -2.63
N ASP A 95 -16.56 17.54 -3.90
CA ASP A 95 -17.48 16.50 -4.37
C ASP A 95 -17.05 15.14 -3.80
N SER A 96 -17.93 14.48 -3.04
CA SER A 96 -17.65 13.17 -2.42
C SER A 96 -17.43 12.09 -3.46
N ASP A 97 -18.16 12.18 -4.56
CA ASP A 97 -18.29 11.11 -5.56
C ASP A 97 -17.15 11.16 -6.58
N LYS A 98 -16.30 12.20 -6.49
CA LYS A 98 -15.07 12.36 -7.27
C LYS A 98 -13.85 12.26 -6.34
N PRO A 99 -13.02 11.20 -6.41
CA PRO A 99 -11.72 11.21 -5.77
C PRO A 99 -10.84 12.30 -6.41
N PRO A 100 -9.93 12.94 -5.65
CA PRO A 100 -8.99 13.89 -6.24
C PRO A 100 -7.96 13.13 -7.08
N GLN A 101 -7.65 13.63 -8.27
CA GLN A 101 -6.62 13.05 -9.13
C GLN A 101 -5.22 13.40 -8.59
N PRO A 102 -4.44 12.44 -8.04
CA PRO A 102 -3.15 12.76 -7.47
C PRO A 102 -2.08 13.05 -8.54
N ILE A 103 -1.15 13.93 -8.17
CA ILE A 103 0.09 14.22 -8.88
C ILE A 103 1.26 13.68 -8.05
N SER A 104 2.16 12.94 -8.69
CA SER A 104 3.48 12.58 -8.17
C SER A 104 4.57 13.27 -9.00
N HIS A 105 5.73 13.55 -8.42
CA HIS A 105 6.82 14.20 -9.15
C HIS A 105 8.21 13.90 -8.60
N ALA A 106 9.23 13.99 -9.45
CA ALA A 106 10.62 14.03 -8.97
C ALA A 106 10.85 15.28 -8.10
N TRP A 107 11.63 15.13 -7.03
CA TRP A 107 11.99 16.25 -6.16
C TRP A 107 13.24 16.94 -6.70
N MET A 108 13.15 18.20 -7.09
CA MET A 108 14.31 19.01 -7.45
C MET A 108 15.20 19.33 -6.23
N ASP A 109 16.50 19.56 -6.46
CA ASP A 109 17.39 20.08 -5.42
C ASP A 109 16.94 21.45 -4.92
N GLU A 110 17.27 21.78 -3.67
CA GLU A 110 16.97 23.08 -3.05
C GLU A 110 17.49 24.26 -3.87
N LYS A 111 18.72 24.13 -4.41
CA LYS A 111 19.36 25.12 -5.30
C LYS A 111 18.55 25.41 -6.58
N ASP A 112 17.67 24.50 -7.00
CA ASP A 112 16.86 24.55 -8.22
C ASP A 112 15.36 24.80 -7.93
N ARG A 113 14.98 24.92 -6.65
CA ARG A 113 13.64 25.26 -6.19
C ARG A 113 13.51 26.69 -5.68
N ILE A 114 12.27 27.14 -5.53
CA ILE A 114 11.89 28.40 -4.89
C ILE A 114 10.61 28.19 -4.08
N ASN A 115 10.56 28.79 -2.90
CA ASN A 115 9.44 28.74 -1.97
C ASN A 115 8.47 29.87 -2.29
N VAL A 116 7.32 29.56 -2.90
CA VAL A 116 6.38 30.55 -3.43
C VAL A 116 5.17 30.73 -2.51
N TRP A 117 4.95 31.96 -2.05
CA TRP A 117 3.74 32.35 -1.34
C TRP A 117 2.62 32.66 -2.34
N THR A 118 1.70 31.71 -2.51
CA THR A 118 0.65 31.74 -3.55
C THR A 118 -0.74 31.97 -2.94
N PRO A 119 -1.68 32.65 -3.62
CA PRO A 119 -3.08 32.69 -3.18
C PRO A 119 -3.80 31.34 -3.31
N ILE A 120 -3.19 30.34 -3.97
CA ILE A 120 -3.78 29.00 -4.14
C ILE A 120 -4.04 28.32 -2.78
N ASN A 121 -3.11 28.41 -1.83
CA ASN A 121 -3.26 27.93 -0.45
C ASN A 121 -3.49 29.10 0.54
N GLU A 122 -4.17 30.15 0.09
CA GLU A 122 -4.47 31.38 0.85
C GLU A 122 -3.23 32.12 1.41
N ARG A 123 -2.02 31.75 0.95
CA ARG A 123 -0.72 32.15 1.51
C ARG A 123 -0.50 31.68 2.95
N GLU A 124 -1.11 30.58 3.40
CA GLU A 124 -0.88 30.04 4.74
C GLU A 124 0.51 29.39 4.90
N TRP A 125 1.11 28.86 3.83
CA TRP A 125 2.46 28.28 3.81
C TRP A 125 3.18 28.50 2.48
N PRO A 126 4.53 28.47 2.45
CA PRO A 126 5.28 28.53 1.20
C PRO A 126 5.17 27.22 0.41
N VAL A 127 5.14 27.30 -0.92
CA VAL A 127 5.04 26.13 -1.81
C VAL A 127 6.36 25.91 -2.54
N PRO A 128 7.12 24.82 -2.27
CA PRO A 128 8.43 24.58 -2.89
C PRO A 128 8.32 24.01 -4.31
N ILE A 129 8.44 24.87 -5.33
CA ILE A 129 8.37 24.49 -6.75
C ILE A 129 9.71 24.72 -7.48
N PRO A 130 9.95 24.14 -8.68
CA PRO A 130 11.15 24.45 -9.47
C PRO A 130 11.17 25.91 -9.93
N LYS A 131 12.36 26.54 -10.00
CA LYS A 131 12.54 27.98 -10.27
C LYS A 131 11.94 28.51 -11.58
N ASP A 132 11.80 27.64 -12.57
CA ASP A 132 11.34 27.91 -13.93
C ASP A 132 9.89 27.45 -14.18
N VAL A 133 9.16 27.03 -13.15
CA VAL A 133 7.81 26.45 -13.26
C VAL A 133 6.74 27.43 -12.73
N ASN A 134 5.56 27.38 -13.35
CA ASN A 134 4.37 28.14 -12.93
C ASN A 134 3.22 27.17 -12.66
N LEU A 135 2.67 27.16 -11.44
CA LEU A 135 1.56 26.30 -11.04
C LEU A 135 0.32 26.46 -11.94
N ASN A 136 0.12 27.61 -12.59
CA ASN A 136 -0.98 27.77 -13.53
C ASN A 136 -0.83 26.91 -14.81
N LEU A 137 0.40 26.54 -15.19
CA LEU A 137 0.63 25.61 -16.31
C LEU A 137 0.27 24.18 -15.90
N VAL A 138 0.71 23.73 -14.72
CA VAL A 138 0.29 22.45 -14.11
C VAL A 138 -1.24 22.37 -14.04
N ARG A 139 -1.90 23.43 -13.58
CA ARG A 139 -3.37 23.53 -13.57
C ARG A 139 -4.00 23.41 -14.96
N ILE A 140 -3.44 24.06 -15.98
CA ILE A 140 -3.94 23.96 -17.36
C ILE A 140 -3.77 22.54 -17.91
N GLU A 141 -2.63 21.89 -17.64
CA GLU A 141 -2.39 20.50 -18.02
C GLU A 141 -3.44 19.57 -17.38
N MET A 142 -3.74 19.73 -16.09
CA MET A 142 -4.76 18.91 -15.40
C MET A 142 -6.19 19.21 -15.89
N LEU A 143 -6.52 20.48 -16.16
CA LEU A 143 -7.81 20.86 -16.75
C LEU A 143 -8.00 20.27 -18.16
N ASN A 144 -6.93 20.17 -18.95
CA ASN A 144 -6.96 19.54 -20.27
C ASN A 144 -7.17 18.02 -20.20
N LEU A 145 -6.78 17.38 -19.09
CA LEU A 145 -7.11 15.98 -18.76
C LEU A 145 -8.54 15.81 -18.21
N GLY A 146 -9.33 16.89 -18.10
CA GLY A 146 -10.69 16.87 -17.54
C GLY A 146 -10.76 16.79 -16.02
N VAL A 147 -9.65 17.04 -15.32
CA VAL A 147 -9.57 16.96 -13.85
C VAL A 147 -10.29 18.14 -13.20
N GLU A 148 -11.09 17.86 -12.18
CA GLU A 148 -11.81 18.86 -11.37
C GLU A 148 -11.08 19.15 -10.04
N TYR A 149 -10.73 18.10 -9.28
CA TYR A 149 -9.93 18.19 -8.07
C TYR A 149 -8.64 17.40 -8.25
N THR A 150 -7.52 17.95 -7.80
CA THR A 150 -6.23 17.25 -7.76
C THR A 150 -5.66 17.22 -6.35
N TRP A 151 -4.78 16.27 -6.07
CA TRP A 151 -3.97 16.26 -4.85
C TRP A 151 -2.49 16.37 -5.22
N LEU A 152 -1.80 17.32 -4.60
CA LEU A 152 -0.38 17.58 -4.80
C LEU A 152 0.21 17.92 -3.43
N ASP A 153 1.13 17.08 -2.95
CA ASP A 153 1.75 17.16 -1.62
C ASP A 153 2.17 18.59 -1.20
N VAL A 154 2.90 19.31 -2.06
CA VAL A 154 3.42 20.66 -1.78
C VAL A 154 2.32 21.72 -1.65
N LEU A 155 1.11 21.47 -2.16
CA LEU A 155 -0.06 22.34 -2.04
C LEU A 155 -1.09 21.84 -1.01
N CYS A 156 -1.26 20.54 -0.86
CA CYS A 156 -2.33 19.92 -0.08
C CYS A 156 -1.88 19.44 1.32
N LEU A 157 -0.57 19.48 1.61
CA LEU A 157 -0.02 19.36 2.96
C LEU A 157 0.60 20.70 3.39
N ARG A 158 0.37 21.11 4.64
CA ARG A 158 0.96 22.31 5.23
C ARG A 158 2.48 22.22 5.24
N GLN A 159 3.17 23.13 4.56
CA GLN A 159 4.63 23.11 4.46
C GLN A 159 5.30 23.90 5.61
N GLU A 160 6.58 23.61 5.85
CA GLU A 160 7.41 24.28 6.86
C GLU A 160 7.58 25.79 6.58
N GLY A 161 7.58 26.59 7.64
CA GLY A 161 7.69 28.05 7.57
C GLY A 161 6.36 28.75 7.29
N GLY A 162 5.25 28.10 7.64
CA GLY A 162 3.89 28.65 7.48
C GLY A 162 3.43 29.53 8.64
N LEU A 163 2.23 30.09 8.52
CA LEU A 163 1.59 30.92 9.56
C LEU A 163 1.04 30.13 10.76
N LYS A 164 0.94 28.80 10.62
CA LYS A 164 0.35 27.85 11.60
C LYS A 164 1.24 26.61 11.73
N GLU A 165 2.51 26.86 12.06
CA GLU A 165 3.58 25.86 12.14
C GLU A 165 3.32 24.83 13.27
N ASP A 166 2.57 25.21 14.29
CA ASP A 166 2.03 24.37 15.36
C ASP A 166 1.08 23.29 14.83
N LEU A 167 0.08 23.69 14.02
CA LEU A 167 -0.86 22.75 13.41
C LEU A 167 -0.16 21.77 12.46
N ARG A 168 0.94 22.17 11.81
CA ARG A 168 1.67 21.31 10.86
C ARG A 168 2.08 19.98 11.50
N ALA A 169 2.56 20.00 12.74
CA ALA A 169 2.99 18.79 13.43
C ALA A 169 1.81 17.85 13.77
N GLU A 170 0.65 18.41 14.09
CA GLU A 170 -0.57 17.64 14.37
C GLU A 170 -1.22 17.08 13.11
N GLU A 171 -1.29 17.89 12.03
CA GLU A 171 -1.77 17.46 10.71
C GLU A 171 -0.87 16.37 10.13
N TRP A 172 0.45 16.56 10.11
CA TRP A 172 1.40 15.61 9.52
C TRP A 172 1.41 14.24 10.20
N ARG A 173 1.19 14.19 11.53
CA ARG A 173 1.15 12.93 12.29
C ARG A 173 0.08 11.94 11.78
N LEU A 174 -0.98 12.45 11.15
CA LEU A 174 -2.03 11.65 10.52
C LEU A 174 -1.92 11.64 8.99
N ASP A 175 -1.68 12.81 8.39
CA ASP A 175 -1.80 13.00 6.95
C ASP A 175 -0.59 12.46 6.17
N VAL A 176 0.64 12.63 6.68
CA VAL A 176 1.86 12.19 5.96
C VAL A 176 1.96 10.66 5.88
N PRO A 177 1.69 9.89 6.95
CA PRO A 177 1.62 8.43 6.83
C PRO A 177 0.48 7.94 5.93
N THR A 178 -0.60 8.71 5.72
CA THR A 178 -1.76 8.26 4.91
C THR A 178 -1.69 8.62 3.42
N ILE A 179 -0.68 9.36 2.93
CA ILE A 179 -0.70 9.89 1.54
C ILE A 179 -0.90 8.84 0.45
N GLY A 180 -0.40 7.62 0.62
CA GLY A 180 -0.59 6.54 -0.35
C GLY A 180 -2.06 6.13 -0.55
N SER A 181 -2.97 6.47 0.38
CA SER A 181 -4.42 6.25 0.20
C SER A 181 -4.94 7.01 -1.02
N VAL A 182 -4.40 8.21 -1.27
CA VAL A 182 -4.79 9.08 -2.39
C VAL A 182 -4.34 8.50 -3.72
N TYR A 183 -3.15 7.89 -3.76
CA TYR A 183 -2.59 7.26 -4.96
C TYR A 183 -3.20 5.88 -5.25
N GLU A 184 -3.54 5.11 -4.22
CA GLU A 184 -4.12 3.78 -4.38
C GLU A 184 -5.63 3.82 -4.69
N SER A 185 -6.36 4.84 -4.21
CA SER A 185 -7.79 5.00 -4.48
C SER A 185 -8.14 5.73 -5.79
N ALA A 186 -7.16 6.29 -6.49
CA ALA A 186 -7.38 7.02 -7.75
C ALA A 186 -7.28 6.11 -8.99
N ASP A 187 -8.21 6.29 -9.94
CA ASP A 187 -8.25 5.57 -11.21
C ASP A 187 -7.01 5.82 -12.09
N GLN A 188 -6.33 6.95 -11.89
CA GLN A 188 -5.10 7.32 -12.58
C GLN A 188 -4.12 7.99 -11.60
N VAL A 189 -2.83 8.05 -11.95
CA VAL A 189 -1.85 8.97 -11.32
C VAL A 189 -1.14 9.77 -12.40
N VAL A 190 -0.96 11.06 -12.17
CA VAL A 190 -0.19 11.97 -13.04
C VAL A 190 1.24 12.05 -12.50
N ILE A 191 2.26 11.80 -13.32
CA ILE A 191 3.65 11.63 -12.85
C ILE A 191 4.62 12.53 -13.64
N TYR A 192 5.17 13.56 -12.98
CA TYR A 192 6.23 14.41 -13.55
C TYR A 192 7.64 13.84 -13.24
N LEU A 193 8.13 12.96 -14.11
CA LEU A 193 9.42 12.25 -13.92
C LEU A 193 10.64 13.18 -13.92
N SER A 194 10.59 14.32 -14.61
CA SER A 194 11.67 15.33 -14.66
C SER A 194 11.48 16.49 -13.66
N GLY A 195 10.51 16.38 -12.75
CA GLY A 195 10.19 17.37 -11.71
C GLY A 195 8.88 18.12 -11.97
N LEU A 196 8.16 18.49 -10.89
CA LEU A 196 6.83 19.09 -10.94
C LEU A 196 6.70 20.20 -12.00
N GLY A 197 5.81 20.04 -12.97
CA GLY A 197 5.53 21.04 -14.00
C GLY A 197 6.65 21.28 -15.01
N LYS A 198 7.68 20.42 -15.07
CA LYS A 198 8.73 20.45 -16.11
C LYS A 198 8.40 19.51 -17.27
N PRO A 199 8.80 19.87 -18.51
CA PRO A 199 8.78 18.94 -19.63
C PRO A 199 9.62 17.68 -19.36
N LEU A 200 9.10 16.54 -19.78
CA LEU A 200 9.76 15.25 -19.72
C LEU A 200 11.03 15.27 -20.57
N SER A 201 12.18 15.15 -19.91
CA SER A 201 13.50 15.23 -20.53
C SER A 201 14.48 14.30 -19.82
N LEU A 202 15.42 13.74 -20.60
CA LEU A 202 16.41 12.76 -20.15
C LEU A 202 17.83 13.29 -20.38
N LYS A 203 18.67 13.28 -19.34
CA LYS A 203 20.07 13.70 -19.36
C LYS A 203 20.95 12.63 -18.71
N ALA A 204 22.21 12.54 -19.15
CA ALA A 204 23.16 11.59 -18.58
C ALA A 204 23.30 11.81 -17.05
N GLY A 205 23.13 10.74 -16.27
CA GLY A 205 23.12 10.77 -14.81
C GLY A 205 21.75 10.99 -14.16
N ASP A 206 20.67 11.28 -14.90
CA ASP A 206 19.33 11.48 -14.31
C ASP A 206 18.82 10.21 -13.58
N PHE A 207 19.19 9.01 -14.04
CA PHE A 207 18.86 7.73 -13.40
C PHE A 207 19.81 7.33 -12.25
N ASP A 208 20.96 8.00 -12.13
CA ASP A 208 21.92 7.76 -11.04
C ASP A 208 21.65 8.67 -9.82
N SER A 209 20.85 9.72 -10.03
CA SER A 209 20.52 10.71 -9.01
C SER A 209 19.53 10.18 -7.96
N ASP A 210 19.81 10.45 -6.68
CA ASP A 210 18.88 10.23 -5.57
C ASP A 210 17.68 11.21 -5.57
N ARG A 211 17.61 12.10 -6.57
CA ARG A 211 16.43 12.90 -6.91
C ARG A 211 15.54 12.27 -7.98
N CYS A 212 16.03 11.25 -8.70
CA CYS A 212 15.28 10.54 -9.71
C CYS A 212 14.00 9.95 -9.12
N TRP A 213 12.86 10.15 -9.80
CA TRP A 213 11.57 9.64 -9.33
C TRP A 213 11.61 8.12 -9.07
N PHE A 214 12.11 7.34 -10.03
CA PHE A 214 12.24 5.88 -9.93
C PHE A 214 13.04 5.42 -8.69
N ARG A 215 13.95 6.25 -8.19
CA ARG A 215 14.81 5.93 -7.05
C ARG A 215 14.27 6.41 -5.70
N ARG A 216 13.19 7.19 -5.61
CA ARG A 216 12.68 7.63 -4.29
C ARG A 216 11.87 6.56 -3.58
N ALA A 217 12.21 6.24 -2.33
CA ALA A 217 11.45 5.32 -1.49
C ALA A 217 9.97 5.73 -1.36
N TRP A 218 9.72 6.99 -0.97
CA TRP A 218 8.36 7.54 -0.82
C TRP A 218 7.49 7.35 -2.07
N THR A 219 8.04 7.62 -3.27
CA THR A 219 7.31 7.48 -4.55
C THR A 219 6.90 6.06 -4.93
N LEU A 220 7.29 5.02 -4.17
CA LEU A 220 6.79 3.66 -4.41
C LEU A 220 5.29 3.56 -4.16
N GLN A 221 4.77 4.22 -3.11
CA GLN A 221 3.32 4.28 -2.86
C GLN A 221 2.59 5.23 -3.82
N GLU A 222 3.34 6.16 -4.45
CA GLU A 222 2.82 7.13 -5.41
C GLU A 222 2.67 6.55 -6.84
N ILE A 223 3.04 5.28 -7.06
CA ILE A 223 2.85 4.58 -8.35
C ILE A 223 1.36 4.43 -8.70
N GLY A 224 0.49 4.37 -7.70
CA GLY A 224 -0.94 4.07 -7.82
C GLY A 224 -1.24 2.65 -8.30
N MET A 225 -2.50 2.23 -8.19
CA MET A 225 -2.92 0.86 -8.54
C MET A 225 -3.19 0.70 -10.05
N TRP A 226 -3.93 1.64 -10.63
CA TRP A 226 -4.59 1.46 -11.93
C TRP A 226 -3.79 2.06 -13.10
N ASN A 227 -4.18 3.24 -13.59
CA ASN A 227 -3.58 3.89 -14.75
C ASN A 227 -2.52 4.93 -14.36
N ARG A 228 -1.62 5.29 -15.29
CA ARG A 228 -0.55 6.28 -15.08
C ARG A 228 -0.42 7.16 -16.32
N ILE A 229 -0.37 8.47 -16.12
CA ILE A 229 -0.09 9.47 -17.16
C ILE A 229 1.28 10.07 -16.84
N ILE A 230 2.20 10.01 -17.80
CA ILE A 230 3.48 10.72 -17.66
C ILE A 230 3.26 12.16 -18.11
N ALA A 231 3.56 13.10 -17.21
CA ALA A 231 3.22 14.52 -17.35
C ALA A 231 4.40 15.33 -17.90
N GLY A 232 4.09 16.47 -18.51
CA GLY A 232 5.06 17.27 -19.27
C GLY A 232 5.57 16.59 -20.54
N ASP A 233 4.88 15.56 -21.04
CA ASP A 233 5.25 14.87 -22.28
C ASP A 233 5.07 15.78 -23.52
N THR A 234 5.84 15.52 -24.58
CA THR A 234 5.89 16.38 -25.78
C THR A 234 6.01 15.51 -27.05
N PRO A 235 5.55 15.97 -28.24
CA PRO A 235 5.53 15.13 -29.44
C PRO A 235 6.89 14.57 -29.89
N ASP A 236 7.99 15.28 -29.61
CA ASP A 236 9.38 14.85 -29.85
C ASP A 236 10.04 14.21 -28.61
N GLY A 237 9.23 13.90 -27.58
CA GLY A 237 9.63 13.41 -26.27
C GLY A 237 9.92 11.91 -26.22
N PRO A 238 10.52 11.42 -25.11
CA PRO A 238 10.97 10.04 -25.00
C PRO A 238 9.83 9.01 -24.99
N MET A 239 8.58 9.41 -24.69
CA MET A 239 7.42 8.50 -24.75
C MET A 239 7.10 8.03 -26.17
N TYR A 240 7.49 8.80 -27.20
CA TYR A 240 7.23 8.52 -28.61
C TYR A 240 8.43 7.88 -29.33
N ALA A 241 9.48 7.50 -28.60
CA ALA A 241 10.59 6.76 -29.18
C ALA A 241 10.17 5.33 -29.55
N GLU A 242 10.57 4.86 -30.73
CA GLU A 242 10.43 3.46 -31.14
C GLU A 242 11.69 2.65 -30.76
N PRO A 243 11.55 1.37 -30.37
CA PRO A 243 12.69 0.49 -30.17
C PRO A 243 13.38 0.18 -31.50
N ILE A 244 14.68 -0.12 -31.46
CA ILE A 244 15.50 -0.40 -32.66
C ILE A 244 15.63 -1.89 -32.97
N ASP A 245 15.21 -2.77 -32.05
CA ASP A 245 15.27 -4.22 -32.14
C ASP A 245 14.18 -4.89 -31.29
N GLU A 246 14.04 -6.22 -31.42
CA GLU A 246 13.08 -7.03 -30.67
C GLU A 246 13.47 -7.22 -29.19
N ASP A 247 14.73 -6.97 -28.82
CA ASP A 247 15.23 -6.99 -27.44
C ASP A 247 14.77 -5.76 -26.63
N GLY A 248 14.12 -4.78 -27.27
CA GLY A 248 13.64 -3.57 -26.64
C GLY A 248 14.72 -2.54 -26.34
N ASN A 249 15.84 -2.56 -27.08
CA ASN A 249 16.81 -1.48 -27.04
C ASN A 249 16.30 -0.28 -27.84
N TYR A 250 16.84 0.90 -27.52
CA TYR A 250 16.50 2.15 -28.17
C TYR A 250 17.75 2.83 -28.72
N LYS A 251 17.55 3.84 -29.58
CA LYS A 251 18.61 4.65 -30.21
C LYS A 251 19.66 5.22 -29.24
N THR A 252 19.37 5.29 -27.94
CA THR A 252 20.34 5.61 -26.89
C THR A 252 20.17 4.68 -25.69
N GLU A 253 21.25 4.45 -24.96
CA GLU A 253 21.25 3.72 -23.68
C GLU A 253 20.29 4.35 -22.67
N ILE A 254 20.25 5.69 -22.58
CA ILE A 254 19.37 6.42 -21.66
C ILE A 254 17.88 6.23 -21.97
N LEU A 255 17.48 6.14 -23.25
CA LEU A 255 16.11 5.75 -23.62
C LEU A 255 15.84 4.28 -23.24
N THR A 256 16.81 3.39 -23.47
CA THR A 256 16.68 1.97 -23.11
C THR A 256 16.47 1.77 -21.61
N ILE A 257 17.20 2.53 -20.78
CA ILE A 257 17.01 2.58 -19.33
C ILE A 257 15.63 3.17 -18.99
N PHE A 258 15.22 4.27 -19.63
CA PHE A 258 13.92 4.91 -19.41
C PHE A 258 12.74 3.96 -19.60
N HIS A 259 12.65 3.30 -20.77
CA HIS A 259 11.52 2.39 -21.05
C HIS A 259 11.55 1.15 -20.14
N ARG A 260 12.74 0.63 -19.80
CA ARG A 260 12.90 -0.48 -18.84
C ARG A 260 12.45 -0.10 -17.43
N GLN A 261 12.80 1.09 -16.95
CA GLN A 261 12.36 1.64 -15.66
C GLN A 261 10.83 1.87 -15.65
N LEU A 262 10.28 2.41 -16.73
CA LEU A 262 8.84 2.65 -16.88
C LEU A 262 8.04 1.34 -16.89
N GLU A 263 8.51 0.29 -17.57
CA GLU A 263 7.84 -1.01 -17.59
C GLU A 263 7.95 -1.75 -16.25
N ALA A 264 9.11 -1.69 -15.59
CA ALA A 264 9.29 -2.21 -14.24
C ALA A 264 8.26 -1.60 -13.27
N VAL A 265 8.00 -0.28 -13.36
CA VAL A 265 6.99 0.42 -12.56
C VAL A 265 5.56 0.01 -12.88
N LYS A 266 5.20 -0.24 -14.15
CA LYS A 266 3.87 -0.80 -14.51
C LYS A 266 3.68 -2.21 -13.95
N SER A 267 4.75 -2.99 -13.85
CA SER A 267 4.73 -4.37 -13.36
C SER A 267 4.62 -4.50 -11.82
N VAL A 268 4.67 -3.40 -11.06
CA VAL A 268 4.60 -3.41 -9.59
C VAL A 268 3.23 -3.89 -9.12
N ARG A 269 3.15 -5.19 -8.86
CA ARG A 269 1.98 -5.88 -8.31
C ARG A 269 2.44 -6.87 -7.25
N GLY A 270 1.63 -7.03 -6.21
CA GLY A 270 1.87 -7.97 -5.12
C GLY A 270 3.07 -7.62 -4.23
N LEU A 271 3.15 -8.33 -3.11
CA LEU A 271 4.07 -8.05 -2.02
C LEU A 271 5.55 -8.11 -2.44
N PHE A 272 5.95 -9.09 -3.25
CA PHE A 272 7.35 -9.25 -3.64
C PHE A 272 7.77 -8.28 -4.75
N GLY A 273 6.85 -7.84 -5.60
CA GLY A 273 7.12 -6.82 -6.63
C GLY A 273 7.38 -5.44 -6.01
N ALA A 274 6.63 -5.09 -4.96
CA ALA A 274 6.87 -3.89 -4.16
C ALA A 274 8.22 -3.93 -3.42
N LEU A 275 8.54 -5.08 -2.79
CA LEU A 275 9.83 -5.27 -2.10
C LEU A 275 11.03 -5.16 -3.05
N GLU A 276 10.97 -5.80 -4.22
CA GLU A 276 12.05 -5.73 -5.22
C GLU A 276 12.27 -4.27 -5.70
N ASN A 277 11.18 -3.52 -5.89
CA ASN A 277 11.27 -2.10 -6.26
C ASN A 277 11.82 -1.22 -5.13
N MET A 278 11.62 -1.58 -3.84
CA MET A 278 12.17 -0.81 -2.71
C MET A 278 13.68 -1.03 -2.51
N ARG A 279 14.26 -2.14 -2.99
CA ARG A 279 15.71 -2.38 -2.94
C ARG A 279 16.50 -1.29 -3.65
N ASN A 280 16.13 -1.03 -4.90
CA ASN A 280 16.78 -0.09 -5.83
C ASN A 280 16.44 1.39 -5.54
N ARG A 281 15.61 1.65 -4.52
CA ARG A 281 15.25 2.99 -4.07
C ARG A 281 16.15 3.48 -2.94
N VAL A 282 16.10 4.77 -2.65
CA VAL A 282 16.88 5.50 -1.64
C VAL A 282 15.96 6.47 -0.87
N SER A 283 16.43 6.89 0.30
CA SER A 283 15.70 7.78 1.20
C SER A 283 16.65 8.62 2.06
N THR A 284 16.11 9.65 2.71
CA THR A 284 16.89 10.50 3.63
C THR A 284 17.03 9.81 4.98
N ASN A 285 15.94 9.29 5.53
CA ASN A 285 15.97 8.40 6.69
C ASN A 285 15.83 6.95 6.19
N PRO A 286 16.65 5.98 6.64
CA PRO A 286 16.46 4.58 6.25
C PRO A 286 15.05 4.04 6.51
N VAL A 287 14.37 4.48 7.59
CA VAL A 287 13.02 4.03 7.97
C VAL A 287 11.95 4.44 6.94
N ASP A 288 12.20 5.49 6.13
CA ASP A 288 11.37 5.86 4.97
C ASP A 288 11.17 4.69 3.98
N LYS A 289 12.14 3.75 3.88
CA LYS A 289 11.97 2.55 3.04
C LYS A 289 10.88 1.62 3.55
N VAL A 290 10.65 1.58 4.86
CA VAL A 290 9.55 0.82 5.45
C VAL A 290 8.25 1.62 5.34
N ALA A 291 8.27 2.92 5.61
CA ALA A 291 7.10 3.79 5.46
C ALA A 291 6.56 3.80 4.02
N GLY A 292 7.44 3.93 3.01
CA GLY A 292 7.11 3.88 1.59
C GLY A 292 6.60 2.51 1.09
N LEU A 293 6.67 1.46 1.91
CA LEU A 293 6.05 0.16 1.65
C LEU A 293 4.65 0.02 2.27
N ALA A 294 4.15 1.00 3.04
CA ALA A 294 2.85 0.91 3.72
C ALA A 294 1.71 0.54 2.76
N PHE A 295 1.25 1.46 1.90
CA PHE A 295 0.15 1.16 0.96
C PHE A 295 0.47 0.02 -0.02
N PRO A 296 1.67 -0.09 -0.62
CA PRO A 296 2.05 -1.26 -1.44
C PRO A 296 1.86 -2.62 -0.76
N LEU A 297 1.97 -2.70 0.57
CA LEU A 297 1.79 -3.92 1.37
C LEU A 297 0.45 -3.97 2.16
N ARG A 298 -0.45 -3.01 1.91
CA ARG A 298 -1.86 -2.94 2.36
C ARG A 298 -2.09 -3.36 3.82
N PRO A 299 -1.63 -2.57 4.80
CA PRO A 299 -1.95 -2.81 6.19
C PRO A 299 -3.41 -2.43 6.52
N THR A 300 -3.96 -3.08 7.55
CA THR A 300 -5.25 -2.70 8.14
C THR A 300 -5.13 -1.49 9.05
N THR A 301 -3.92 -1.17 9.53
CA THR A 301 -3.59 -0.02 10.37
C THR A 301 -2.17 0.46 10.05
N ILE A 302 -1.89 1.76 10.01
CA ILE A 302 -0.49 2.22 9.87
C ILE A 302 0.16 2.25 11.26
N PRO A 303 1.32 1.58 11.49
CA PRO A 303 2.03 1.67 12.76
C PRO A 303 2.54 3.10 13.01
N ALA A 304 3.03 3.34 14.22
CA ALA A 304 3.80 4.56 14.49
C ALA A 304 5.04 4.61 13.59
N TYR A 305 5.42 5.80 13.15
CA TYR A 305 6.70 6.06 12.49
C TYR A 305 7.57 6.89 13.44
N HIS A 306 8.72 6.36 13.83
CA HIS A 306 9.72 7.11 14.57
C HIS A 306 11.09 6.99 13.87
N GLU A 307 11.68 8.15 13.54
CA GLU A 307 12.97 8.26 12.84
C GLU A 307 14.17 7.56 13.52
N SER A 308 14.00 7.14 14.77
CA SER A 308 15.00 6.47 15.61
C SER A 308 14.78 4.96 15.78
N GLU A 309 13.72 4.39 15.17
CA GLU A 309 13.46 2.95 15.19
C GLU A 309 14.49 2.18 14.36
N SER A 310 14.73 0.91 14.72
CA SER A 310 15.51 0.04 13.85
C SER A 310 14.66 -0.39 12.65
N LEU A 311 15.32 -0.64 11.52
CA LEU A 311 14.66 -1.12 10.30
C LEU A 311 13.92 -2.45 10.53
N GLU A 312 14.41 -3.31 11.42
CA GLU A 312 13.78 -4.60 11.73
C GLU A 312 12.55 -4.44 12.63
N ASP A 313 12.54 -3.46 13.55
CA ASP A 313 11.40 -3.15 14.39
C ASP A 313 10.28 -2.50 13.57
N ALA A 314 10.62 -1.50 12.75
CA ALA A 314 9.69 -0.87 11.82
C ALA A 314 9.11 -1.88 10.81
N TRP A 315 9.97 -2.75 10.25
CA TRP A 315 9.54 -3.85 9.38
C TRP A 315 8.61 -4.82 10.12
N THR A 316 8.95 -5.21 11.35
CA THR A 316 8.13 -6.08 12.19
C THR A 316 6.76 -5.47 12.49
N ALA A 317 6.70 -4.18 12.80
CA ALA A 317 5.47 -3.45 13.03
C ALA A 317 4.60 -3.36 11.77
N LEU A 318 5.20 -3.04 10.61
CA LEU A 318 4.49 -3.04 9.33
C LEU A 318 3.96 -4.44 8.99
N VAL A 319 4.79 -5.50 9.13
CA VAL A 319 4.35 -6.88 8.84
C VAL A 319 3.22 -7.30 9.76
N ASN A 320 3.28 -7.06 11.07
CA ASN A 320 2.16 -7.36 11.98
C ASN A 320 0.85 -6.70 11.51
N ALA A 321 0.94 -5.44 11.04
CA ALA A 321 -0.18 -4.65 10.58
C ALA A 321 -0.65 -4.95 9.13
N MET A 322 0.12 -5.68 8.32
CA MET A 322 -0.29 -6.11 6.98
C MET A 322 -1.59 -6.91 7.03
N HIS A 323 -2.49 -6.69 6.05
CA HIS A 323 -3.72 -7.47 5.92
C HIS A 323 -3.40 -8.97 5.84
N PRO A 324 -4.16 -9.85 6.53
CA PRO A 324 -3.91 -11.29 6.56
C PRO A 324 -3.59 -11.99 5.22
N TRP A 325 -4.23 -11.60 4.11
CA TRP A 325 -3.96 -12.16 2.78
C TRP A 325 -2.68 -11.63 2.11
N MET A 326 -2.08 -10.54 2.59
CA MET A 326 -0.71 -10.16 2.22
C MET A 326 0.31 -10.99 3.01
N ARG A 327 0.09 -11.18 4.32
CA ARG A 327 1.03 -11.93 5.18
C ARG A 327 1.20 -13.39 4.78
N VAL A 328 0.14 -14.04 4.32
CA VAL A 328 0.17 -15.46 3.90
C VAL A 328 1.18 -15.73 2.77
N TYR A 329 1.54 -14.72 1.96
CA TYR A 329 2.60 -14.85 0.96
C TYR A 329 3.98 -15.15 1.58
N PHE A 330 4.29 -14.65 2.78
CA PHE A 330 5.51 -15.03 3.48
C PHE A 330 5.47 -16.49 3.96
N LEU A 331 4.31 -16.99 4.37
CA LEU A 331 4.17 -18.38 4.82
C LEU A 331 4.40 -19.36 3.65
N PHE A 332 3.79 -19.12 2.49
CA PHE A 332 3.74 -20.09 1.38
C PHE A 332 4.67 -19.84 0.18
N LEU A 333 5.18 -18.61 -0.03
CA LEU A 333 6.05 -18.32 -1.17
C LEU A 333 7.50 -18.04 -0.78
N TYR A 334 7.74 -17.34 0.34
CA TYR A 334 9.11 -17.04 0.76
C TYR A 334 9.83 -18.32 1.20
N PRO A 335 11.00 -18.68 0.63
CA PRO A 335 11.54 -20.03 0.83
C PRO A 335 12.48 -20.18 2.03
N ASP A 336 13.22 -19.14 2.40
CA ASP A 336 14.21 -19.17 3.49
C ASP A 336 13.54 -19.04 4.88
N ILE A 337 14.22 -19.52 5.92
CA ILE A 337 13.73 -19.50 7.31
C ILE A 337 13.93 -18.10 7.90
N GLY A 338 12.92 -17.56 8.58
CA GLY A 338 13.01 -16.24 9.21
C GLY A 338 14.18 -16.13 10.20
N ARG A 339 15.12 -15.21 9.98
CA ARG A 339 16.28 -15.02 10.88
C ARG A 339 15.87 -14.49 12.25
N GLY A 340 14.84 -13.63 12.31
CA GLY A 340 14.29 -13.03 13.53
C GLY A 340 13.50 -13.99 14.43
N CYS A 341 12.66 -13.44 15.31
CA CYS A 341 11.89 -14.19 16.30
C CYS A 341 10.74 -15.05 15.74
N LYS A 342 10.20 -14.65 14.57
CA LYS A 342 9.14 -15.36 13.85
C LYS A 342 9.74 -16.14 12.68
N LYS A 343 9.84 -17.47 12.79
CA LYS A 343 10.54 -18.31 11.78
C LYS A 343 9.80 -18.47 10.45
N TRP A 344 8.52 -18.13 10.43
CA TRP A 344 7.66 -18.27 9.25
C TRP A 344 7.79 -17.14 8.22
N ARG A 345 8.38 -16.00 8.60
CA ARG A 345 8.47 -14.76 7.79
C ARG A 345 9.88 -14.18 7.75
N PRO A 346 10.29 -13.49 6.66
CA PRO A 346 11.61 -12.90 6.54
C PRO A 346 11.80 -11.64 7.40
N THR A 347 13.06 -11.42 7.78
CA THR A 347 13.58 -10.15 8.31
C THR A 347 13.69 -9.07 7.21
N TRP A 348 13.90 -7.82 7.60
CA TRP A 348 14.20 -6.70 6.70
C TRP A 348 15.45 -6.99 5.84
N GLU A 349 16.50 -7.49 6.48
CA GLU A 349 17.73 -7.93 5.80
C GLU A 349 17.41 -8.96 4.69
N GLN A 350 16.61 -9.98 5.02
CA GLN A 350 16.22 -11.04 4.09
C GLN A 350 15.40 -10.52 2.90
N VAL A 351 14.43 -9.61 3.12
CA VAL A 351 13.66 -9.03 2.00
C VAL A 351 14.44 -8.00 1.19
N MET A 352 15.52 -7.42 1.72
CA MET A 352 16.37 -6.48 0.97
C MET A 352 17.55 -7.13 0.24
N THR A 353 18.03 -8.31 0.69
CA THR A 353 19.27 -8.93 0.15
C THR A 353 19.11 -10.33 -0.44
N GLY A 354 18.08 -11.09 -0.07
CA GLY A 354 17.88 -12.47 -0.55
C GLY A 354 17.23 -12.55 -1.95
N PRO A 355 17.08 -13.74 -2.54
CA PRO A 355 16.13 -13.94 -3.63
C PRO A 355 14.70 -13.70 -3.14
N LEU A 356 13.85 -13.06 -3.95
CA LEU A 356 12.41 -12.99 -3.72
C LEU A 356 11.69 -13.96 -4.66
N PRO A 357 10.63 -14.65 -4.21
CA PRO A 357 9.79 -15.45 -5.08
C PRO A 357 8.91 -14.54 -5.98
N ALA A 358 8.40 -15.11 -7.07
CA ALA A 358 7.29 -14.49 -7.79
C ALA A 358 6.03 -14.44 -6.90
N ASN A 359 5.15 -13.45 -7.15
CA ASN A 359 3.84 -13.43 -6.50
C ASN A 359 2.92 -14.54 -7.06
N ALA A 360 1.90 -14.92 -6.27
CA ALA A 360 0.81 -15.79 -6.68
C ALA A 360 -0.54 -15.18 -6.31
N ASP A 361 -1.64 -15.70 -6.87
CA ASP A 361 -2.99 -15.24 -6.53
C ASP A 361 -3.55 -15.96 -5.28
N TRP A 362 -3.88 -15.19 -4.23
CA TRP A 362 -4.88 -15.52 -3.21
C TRP A 362 -4.67 -16.85 -2.45
N LEU A 363 -3.67 -16.87 -1.55
CA LEU A 363 -3.24 -18.08 -0.81
C LEU A 363 -3.96 -18.30 0.55
N GLY A 364 -5.06 -17.58 0.82
CA GLY A 364 -5.76 -17.57 2.10
C GLY A 364 -5.37 -16.38 2.99
N SER A 365 -5.27 -16.62 4.31
CA SER A 365 -4.95 -15.59 5.33
C SER A 365 -4.02 -16.15 6.40
N VAL A 366 -3.12 -15.31 6.92
CA VAL A 366 -2.46 -15.50 8.23
C VAL A 366 -2.85 -14.33 9.10
N ASP A 367 -3.48 -14.58 10.25
CA ASP A 367 -4.01 -13.56 11.15
C ASP A 367 -3.02 -13.16 12.25
N HIS A 368 -3.25 -12.05 12.95
CA HIS A 368 -2.41 -11.56 14.06
C HIS A 368 -3.30 -10.98 15.16
N ASP A 369 -2.91 -11.20 16.41
CA ASP A 369 -3.45 -10.51 17.57
C ASP A 369 -2.36 -9.59 18.13
N ASP A 370 -2.57 -8.27 17.99
CA ASP A 370 -1.65 -7.25 18.49
C ASP A 370 -1.44 -7.29 20.02
N SER A 371 -2.36 -7.90 20.78
CA SER A 371 -2.32 -7.94 22.24
C SER A 371 -1.54 -9.13 22.81
N THR A 372 -1.50 -10.25 22.09
CA THR A 372 -0.71 -11.44 22.46
C THR A 372 0.53 -11.65 21.56
N HIS A 373 0.64 -10.89 20.47
CA HIS A 373 1.63 -11.04 19.39
C HIS A 373 1.65 -12.44 18.75
N VAL A 374 0.53 -13.15 18.84
CA VAL A 374 0.35 -14.48 18.22
C VAL A 374 -0.06 -14.31 16.76
N ASP A 375 0.57 -15.09 15.87
CA ASP A 375 0.12 -15.28 14.50
C ASP A 375 -0.49 -16.69 14.39
N TRP A 376 -1.54 -16.85 13.59
CA TRP A 376 -2.12 -18.16 13.29
C TRP A 376 -2.54 -18.30 11.82
N TYR A 377 -2.63 -19.56 11.39
CA TYR A 377 -3.14 -19.97 10.09
C TYR A 377 -4.30 -20.96 10.29
N GLU A 378 -5.35 -20.87 9.48
CA GLU A 378 -6.40 -21.90 9.39
C GLU A 378 -6.49 -22.42 7.95
N GLY A 379 -6.25 -23.72 7.78
CA GLY A 379 -6.34 -24.39 6.48
C GLY A 379 -5.85 -25.83 6.49
N PRO A 380 -5.73 -26.47 5.31
CA PRO A 380 -5.22 -27.83 5.15
C PRO A 380 -3.91 -28.10 5.92
N CYS A 381 -3.92 -29.16 6.73
CA CYS A 381 -2.74 -29.65 7.45
C CYS A 381 -2.48 -31.13 7.16
N ILE A 382 -1.19 -31.48 7.00
CA ILE A 382 -0.67 -32.85 7.04
C ILE A 382 0.32 -32.92 8.20
N GLU A 383 0.00 -33.68 9.25
CA GLU A 383 0.85 -33.76 10.45
C GLU A 383 2.19 -34.48 10.19
N LYS A 384 2.27 -35.38 9.20
CA LYS A 384 3.49 -36.08 8.78
C LYS A 384 3.50 -36.40 7.29
N GLY A 385 4.52 -35.93 6.58
CA GLY A 385 4.87 -36.36 5.23
C GLY A 385 6.39 -36.43 5.06
N LEU A 386 6.89 -37.52 4.48
CA LEU A 386 8.30 -37.67 4.15
C LEU A 386 8.59 -36.93 2.84
N VAL A 387 9.47 -35.93 2.90
CA VAL A 387 9.97 -35.22 1.70
C VAL A 387 11.30 -35.83 1.29
N GLN A 388 11.52 -36.06 -0.01
CA GLN A 388 12.79 -36.57 -0.53
C GLN A 388 13.12 -36.06 -1.96
N GLY A 389 14.41 -36.10 -2.33
CA GLY A 389 14.90 -35.71 -3.66
C GLY A 389 15.20 -34.21 -3.83
N LEU A 390 15.24 -33.44 -2.74
CA LEU A 390 15.40 -31.99 -2.72
C LEU A 390 16.55 -31.51 -1.80
N ASP A 391 17.32 -32.46 -1.29
CA ASP A 391 18.38 -32.30 -0.30
C ASP A 391 19.64 -31.61 -0.85
N VAL A 392 19.84 -31.64 -2.17
CA VAL A 392 20.88 -30.90 -2.88
C VAL A 392 20.25 -29.70 -3.60
N GLY A 393 20.85 -28.52 -3.45
CA GLY A 393 20.52 -27.33 -4.24
C GLY A 393 21.12 -27.43 -5.65
N SER A 394 20.37 -27.03 -6.68
CA SER A 394 20.85 -26.96 -8.06
C SER A 394 21.15 -25.52 -8.46
N GLU A 395 22.08 -25.33 -9.40
CA GLU A 395 22.24 -24.03 -10.06
C GLU A 395 21.24 -23.92 -11.23
N GLY A 396 20.30 -22.97 -11.14
CA GLY A 396 19.48 -22.53 -12.26
C GLY A 396 18.41 -23.50 -12.77
N GLY A 397 17.39 -23.81 -11.96
CA GLY A 397 16.20 -24.50 -12.48
C GLY A 397 15.13 -24.85 -11.43
N ASP A 398 13.98 -25.31 -11.93
CA ASP A 398 12.95 -25.96 -11.13
C ASP A 398 13.43 -27.34 -10.64
N ARG A 399 13.29 -27.61 -9.34
CA ARG A 399 13.64 -28.90 -8.73
C ARG A 399 12.39 -29.73 -8.46
N TYR A 400 12.48 -31.02 -8.79
CA TYR A 400 11.39 -31.98 -8.55
C TYR A 400 11.78 -32.96 -7.46
N GLY A 401 10.85 -33.23 -6.55
CA GLY A 401 11.00 -34.21 -5.48
C GLY A 401 9.74 -35.05 -5.31
N GLU A 402 9.74 -35.82 -4.23
CA GLU A 402 8.61 -36.66 -3.83
C GLU A 402 8.17 -36.32 -2.40
N LEU A 403 6.85 -36.30 -2.23
CA LEU A 403 6.17 -36.31 -0.94
C LEU A 403 5.52 -37.68 -0.74
N VAL A 404 5.91 -38.42 0.30
CA VAL A 404 5.28 -39.68 0.70
C VAL A 404 4.45 -39.45 1.96
N VAL A 405 3.15 -39.75 1.90
CA VAL A 405 2.19 -39.65 3.01
C VAL A 405 1.47 -40.98 3.17
N ASP A 406 1.28 -41.46 4.39
CA ASP A 406 0.48 -42.65 4.67
C ASP A 406 -1.01 -42.36 4.43
N GLY A 407 -1.73 -43.28 3.77
CA GLY A 407 -3.16 -43.16 3.51
C GLY A 407 -4.04 -43.59 4.69
N VAL A 408 -5.34 -43.26 4.63
CA VAL A 408 -6.35 -43.75 5.59
C VAL A 408 -6.61 -45.26 5.49
N ASP A 409 -6.16 -45.89 4.41
CA ASP A 409 -6.10 -47.33 4.19
C ASP A 409 -4.82 -47.98 4.77
N GLY A 410 -3.87 -47.18 5.26
CA GLY A 410 -2.57 -47.62 5.75
C GLY A 410 -1.51 -47.80 4.66
N MET A 411 -1.77 -47.38 3.41
CA MET A 411 -0.83 -47.50 2.29
C MET A 411 -0.05 -46.20 2.07
N ALA A 412 1.27 -46.29 1.91
CA ALA A 412 2.08 -45.12 1.55
C ALA A 412 1.74 -44.62 0.14
N HIS A 413 1.44 -43.33 0.01
CA HIS A 413 1.14 -42.65 -1.24
C HIS A 413 2.23 -41.62 -1.57
N THR A 414 2.95 -41.84 -2.67
CA THR A 414 3.94 -40.90 -3.21
C THR A 414 3.26 -39.92 -4.16
N PHE A 415 3.51 -38.61 -3.97
CA PHE A 415 3.05 -37.51 -4.81
C PHE A 415 4.26 -36.74 -5.36
N LYS A 416 4.17 -36.23 -6.59
CA LYS A 416 5.21 -35.35 -7.15
C LYS A 416 5.10 -33.93 -6.56
N ILE A 417 6.24 -33.34 -6.24
CA ILE A 417 6.35 -31.96 -5.73
C ILE A 417 7.38 -31.16 -6.52
N LEU A 418 7.14 -29.86 -6.64
CA LEU A 418 7.94 -28.88 -7.38
C LEU A 418 8.48 -27.82 -6.41
N VAL A 419 9.73 -27.41 -6.62
CA VAL A 419 10.40 -26.34 -5.86
C VAL A 419 11.10 -25.39 -6.83
N THR A 420 10.65 -24.14 -6.86
CA THR A 420 11.15 -23.04 -7.73
C THR A 420 12.33 -22.26 -7.12
N HIS A 421 12.91 -22.76 -6.03
CA HIS A 421 13.99 -22.10 -5.27
C HIS A 421 15.17 -23.04 -4.99
N GLN A 422 16.35 -22.47 -4.72
CA GLN A 422 17.59 -23.27 -4.57
C GLN A 422 17.98 -23.61 -3.12
N PHE A 423 17.27 -23.09 -2.11
CA PHE A 423 17.43 -23.53 -0.72
C PHE A 423 17.17 -25.05 -0.60
N PRO A 424 18.12 -25.86 -0.10
CA PRO A 424 17.94 -27.31 -0.02
C PRO A 424 16.90 -27.69 1.02
N ILE A 425 16.14 -28.76 0.74
CA ILE A 425 15.17 -29.36 1.65
C ILE A 425 15.68 -30.75 2.01
N PRO A 426 16.29 -30.95 3.20
CA PRO A 426 16.77 -32.25 3.63
C PRO A 426 15.69 -33.33 3.58
N LYS A 427 16.10 -34.59 3.36
CA LYS A 427 15.18 -35.72 3.51
C LYS A 427 14.84 -35.94 4.98
N ASP A 428 13.63 -35.54 5.37
CA ASP A 428 13.08 -35.64 6.74
C ASP A 428 11.55 -35.81 6.68
N THR A 429 10.92 -36.17 7.80
CA THR A 429 9.46 -36.18 7.94
C THR A 429 8.99 -34.85 8.49
N TYR A 430 8.27 -34.08 7.66
CA TYR A 430 7.78 -32.75 7.99
C TYR A 430 6.29 -32.76 8.35
N ALA A 431 5.88 -31.80 9.18
CA ALA A 431 4.50 -31.32 9.19
C ALA A 431 4.34 -30.30 8.05
N MET A 432 3.14 -30.21 7.47
CA MET A 432 2.86 -29.37 6.31
C MET A 432 1.57 -28.58 6.49
N LEU A 433 1.61 -27.29 6.16
CA LEU A 433 0.45 -26.45 5.94
C LEU A 433 0.26 -26.31 4.43
N GLY A 434 -0.97 -26.38 3.92
CA GLY A 434 -1.29 -26.26 2.49
C GLY A 434 -2.34 -25.19 2.24
N THR A 435 -2.27 -24.51 1.10
CA THR A 435 -3.29 -23.51 0.72
C THR A 435 -4.63 -24.17 0.43
N HIS A 436 -5.73 -23.45 0.72
CA HIS A 436 -7.07 -23.89 0.35
C HIS A 436 -7.19 -24.06 -1.17
N ALA A 437 -7.71 -25.22 -1.61
CA ALA A 437 -8.05 -25.44 -3.02
C ALA A 437 -9.36 -24.70 -3.35
N GLN A 438 -9.29 -23.66 -4.18
CA GLN A 438 -10.46 -22.88 -4.59
C GLN A 438 -11.30 -23.69 -5.60
N ASP A 439 -12.55 -24.02 -5.27
CA ASP A 439 -13.50 -24.64 -6.20
C ASP A 439 -14.39 -23.58 -6.87
N TYR A 440 -13.81 -22.82 -7.79
CA TYR A 440 -14.57 -21.93 -8.67
C TYR A 440 -15.21 -22.74 -9.80
N GLY A 441 -16.37 -23.33 -9.52
CA GLY A 441 -17.33 -23.79 -10.54
C GLY A 441 -16.81 -24.87 -11.49
N ASN A 442 -16.15 -25.91 -10.97
CA ASN A 442 -15.44 -26.99 -11.70
C ASN A 442 -14.03 -26.62 -12.23
N THR A 443 -13.58 -25.37 -12.11
CA THR A 443 -12.18 -24.99 -12.37
C THR A 443 -11.44 -24.66 -11.08
N ILE A 444 -10.69 -25.64 -10.57
CA ILE A 444 -9.61 -25.38 -9.61
C ILE A 444 -8.47 -24.70 -10.39
N ARG A 445 -8.06 -23.52 -9.95
CA ARG A 445 -6.88 -22.82 -10.50
C ARG A 445 -5.57 -23.48 -10.06
N ASP A 446 -4.55 -23.32 -10.89
CA ASP A 446 -3.17 -23.69 -10.59
C ASP A 446 -2.57 -22.83 -9.46
N PRO A 447 -1.48 -23.28 -8.83
CA PRO A 447 -1.22 -24.60 -8.25
C PRO A 447 -1.50 -24.57 -6.72
N GLN A 448 -1.39 -25.71 -6.02
CA GLN A 448 -1.46 -25.71 -4.55
C GLN A 448 -0.08 -25.46 -3.93
N TYR A 449 0.02 -24.52 -3.00
CA TYR A 449 1.26 -24.18 -2.30
C TYR A 449 1.30 -24.79 -0.91
N TRP A 450 2.48 -25.21 -0.47
CA TRP A 450 2.69 -25.89 0.81
C TRP A 450 3.88 -25.29 1.56
N ALA A 451 3.68 -25.00 2.85
CA ALA A 451 4.75 -24.64 3.77
C ALA A 451 5.10 -25.85 4.63
N ILE A 452 6.37 -26.26 4.63
CA ILE A 452 6.85 -27.40 5.44
C ILE A 452 7.57 -26.92 6.68
N GLY A 453 7.54 -27.72 7.73
CA GLY A 453 8.13 -27.37 9.01
C GLY A 453 8.07 -28.48 10.04
N ARG A 454 8.40 -28.12 11.28
CA ARG A 454 8.34 -29.01 12.44
C ARG A 454 7.15 -28.62 13.30
N ARG A 455 6.36 -29.64 13.69
CA ARG A 455 5.33 -29.51 14.72
C ARG A 455 6.04 -29.38 16.07
N LEU A 456 5.72 -28.35 16.83
CA LEU A 456 6.22 -28.14 18.19
C LEU A 456 5.06 -28.37 19.20
N PRO A 457 5.36 -28.54 20.50
CA PRO A 457 4.32 -28.60 21.54
C PRO A 457 3.39 -27.37 21.51
N GLU A 458 2.20 -27.47 22.12
CA GLU A 458 1.18 -26.41 22.12
C GLU A 458 0.71 -25.98 20.72
N GLU A 459 0.55 -26.96 19.82
CA GLU A 459 0.03 -26.79 18.44
C GLU A 459 0.77 -25.72 17.61
N ARG A 460 2.06 -25.52 17.91
CA ARG A 460 2.94 -24.59 17.20
C ARG A 460 3.54 -25.22 15.94
N PHE A 461 3.92 -24.36 14.99
CA PHE A 461 4.60 -24.70 13.76
C PHE A 461 5.86 -23.83 13.57
N GLU A 462 7.00 -24.49 13.35
CA GLU A 462 8.26 -23.85 12.97
C GLU A 462 8.57 -24.20 11.50
N LYS A 463 8.45 -23.20 10.63
CA LYS A 463 8.66 -23.34 9.17
C LYS A 463 10.13 -23.65 8.84
N ALA A 464 10.33 -24.54 7.88
CA ALA A 464 11.62 -24.93 7.32
C ALA A 464 11.81 -24.57 5.84
N SER A 465 10.76 -24.67 5.00
CA SER A 465 10.81 -24.33 3.56
C SER A 465 9.38 -24.26 2.98
N VAL A 466 9.26 -24.09 1.66
CA VAL A 466 8.01 -24.23 0.88
C VAL A 466 8.16 -25.22 -0.29
N PHE A 467 7.05 -25.68 -0.86
CA PHE A 467 6.98 -26.38 -2.15
C PHE A 467 5.61 -26.17 -2.84
N ILE A 468 5.48 -26.64 -4.08
CA ILE A 468 4.31 -26.50 -4.94
C ILE A 468 3.83 -27.88 -5.43
N MET A 469 2.52 -28.09 -5.49
CA MET A 469 1.87 -29.19 -6.23
C MET A 469 1.11 -28.60 -7.42
N ASN A 470 1.67 -28.76 -8.63
CA ASN A 470 1.10 -28.24 -9.87
C ASN A 470 0.26 -29.26 -10.65
N ASP A 471 0.38 -30.56 -10.37
CA ASP A 471 -0.49 -31.58 -10.97
C ASP A 471 -1.87 -31.59 -10.27
N LEU A 472 -2.88 -31.14 -10.99
CA LEU A 472 -4.27 -31.08 -10.55
C LEU A 472 -4.85 -32.46 -10.14
N GLN A 473 -4.36 -33.57 -10.71
CA GLN A 473 -4.79 -34.92 -10.32
C GLN A 473 -4.17 -35.34 -8.99
N GLU A 474 -2.92 -34.95 -8.73
CA GLU A 474 -2.25 -35.18 -7.44
C GLU A 474 -2.93 -34.38 -6.33
N VAL A 475 -3.22 -33.10 -6.57
CA VAL A 475 -4.00 -32.24 -5.66
C VAL A 475 -5.39 -32.82 -5.41
N LYS A 476 -6.07 -33.40 -6.41
CA LYS A 476 -7.38 -34.07 -6.24
C LYS A 476 -7.30 -35.44 -5.56
N ARG A 477 -6.16 -36.11 -5.59
CA ARG A 477 -5.93 -37.41 -4.94
C ARG A 477 -5.65 -37.26 -3.44
N LEU A 478 -5.00 -36.17 -3.03
CA LEU A 478 -4.59 -35.94 -1.65
C LEU A 478 -5.77 -35.86 -0.63
N PRO A 479 -6.88 -35.12 -0.90
CA PRO A 479 -8.10 -35.17 -0.06
C PRO A 479 -8.82 -36.52 -0.01
N ARG A 480 -8.59 -37.41 -1.00
CA ARG A 480 -9.24 -38.72 -1.10
C ARG A 480 -8.46 -39.84 -0.41
N THR A 481 -7.19 -39.58 -0.11
CA THR A 481 -6.25 -40.54 0.48
C THR A 481 -5.97 -40.26 1.95
N TRP A 482 -6.17 -39.02 2.42
CA TRP A 482 -5.96 -38.63 3.81
C TRP A 482 -7.22 -38.10 4.50
N LYS A 483 -7.31 -38.27 5.83
CA LYS A 483 -8.19 -37.45 6.68
C LYS A 483 -7.57 -36.06 6.81
N LEU A 484 -7.78 -35.21 5.81
CA LEU A 484 -7.53 -33.77 5.96
C LEU A 484 -8.26 -33.26 7.20
N LEU A 485 -7.49 -32.76 8.17
CA LEU A 485 -8.02 -32.01 9.29
C LEU A 485 -8.35 -30.60 8.80
N TRP A 486 -9.53 -30.46 8.20
CA TRP A 486 -10.10 -29.17 7.88
C TRP A 486 -10.35 -28.39 9.18
N SER A 487 -10.00 -27.10 9.19
CA SER A 487 -10.15 -26.20 10.33
C SER A 487 -9.39 -26.63 11.60
N LEU A 488 -8.08 -26.84 11.49
CA LEU A 488 -7.18 -26.61 12.63
C LEU A 488 -6.63 -25.20 12.59
N VAL A 489 -6.73 -24.47 13.70
CA VAL A 489 -5.99 -23.22 13.95
C VAL A 489 -4.57 -23.59 14.36
N ILE A 490 -3.57 -23.17 13.60
CA ILE A 490 -2.16 -23.51 13.85
C ILE A 490 -1.35 -22.26 14.14
N PHE A 491 -0.73 -22.22 15.32
CA PHE A 491 0.04 -21.08 15.81
C PHE A 491 1.45 -21.05 15.22
N LEU A 492 1.89 -19.88 14.75
CA LEU A 492 3.22 -19.71 14.16
C LEU A 492 4.20 -19.12 15.20
N PHE A 493 5.31 -19.82 15.44
CA PHE A 493 6.22 -19.62 16.57
C PHE A 493 7.12 -18.36 16.43
N ASN A 494 7.57 -17.63 17.48
CA ASN A 494 7.39 -17.76 18.95
C ASN A 494 6.63 -16.49 19.51
N VAL A 495 6.67 -15.96 20.76
CA VAL A 495 7.57 -16.01 21.96
C VAL A 495 6.75 -15.96 23.29
N TYR A 496 7.38 -16.17 24.46
CA TYR A 496 6.78 -16.41 25.79
C TYR A 496 7.79 -16.00 26.91
N ILE A 497 7.50 -15.62 28.18
CA ILE A 497 6.29 -15.42 29.01
C ILE A 497 6.59 -14.40 30.17
N LYS A 498 5.58 -13.82 30.83
CA LYS A 498 5.66 -13.40 32.26
C LYS A 498 4.29 -13.52 32.97
N GLY A 499 4.24 -14.14 34.15
CA GLY A 499 2.98 -14.62 34.73
C GLY A 499 2.51 -13.93 36.02
N THR A 500 1.20 -14.02 36.27
CA THR A 500 0.56 -13.88 37.59
C THR A 500 -0.51 -14.96 37.71
N THR A 501 -0.59 -15.67 38.83
CA THR A 501 -1.65 -16.67 39.07
C THR A 501 -2.99 -15.99 39.36
N TYR A 502 -3.98 -16.18 38.50
CA TYR A 502 -5.39 -15.95 38.84
C TYR A 502 -6.24 -17.15 38.43
N SER A 503 -6.78 -17.84 39.44
CA SER A 503 -7.70 -18.95 39.29
C SER A 503 -9.11 -18.43 38.98
N PHE A 504 -9.56 -18.56 37.73
CA PHE A 504 -10.96 -18.34 37.40
C PHE A 504 -11.82 -19.51 37.89
N LEU A 505 -12.43 -19.32 39.07
CA LEU A 505 -13.59 -20.09 39.49
C LEU A 505 -14.75 -19.83 38.51
N ARG A 506 -15.49 -20.89 38.16
CA ARG A 506 -16.74 -20.75 37.43
C ARG A 506 -17.78 -20.07 38.32
N THR A 507 -18.40 -19.00 37.82
CA THR A 507 -19.74 -18.58 38.23
C THR A 507 -20.59 -18.39 36.99
N THR A 508 -21.66 -19.17 36.88
CA THR A 508 -22.70 -19.01 35.86
C THR A 508 -23.59 -17.81 36.20
N ASP A 509 -23.79 -16.90 35.25
CA ASP A 509 -24.95 -16.01 35.19
C ASP A 509 -26.23 -16.87 35.01
N PRO A 510 -27.40 -16.52 35.61
CA PRO A 510 -28.27 -15.47 35.03
C PRO A 510 -29.01 -14.56 36.06
N GLY A 511 -29.21 -13.26 35.77
CA GLY A 511 -30.02 -12.42 36.69
C GLY A 511 -30.49 -10.99 36.30
N LEU A 512 -31.43 -10.87 35.35
CA LEU A 512 -32.54 -9.88 35.30
C LEU A 512 -32.32 -8.33 35.36
N GLN A 513 -32.79 -7.68 34.29
CA GLN A 513 -33.77 -6.57 34.23
C GLN A 513 -33.47 -5.13 34.72
N TYR A 514 -33.61 -4.20 33.76
CA TYR A 514 -34.30 -2.89 33.83
C TYR A 514 -34.28 -2.05 35.12
N ALA A 515 -33.50 -0.97 35.08
CA ALA A 515 -33.94 0.39 35.39
C ALA A 515 -33.15 1.40 34.53
#